data_AF-A0A7X0T2L8-F1
#
_entry.id   AF-A0A7X0T2L8-F1
#
_cell.length_a   1.000
_cell.length_b   1.000
_cell.length_c   1.000
_cell.angle_alpha   90.00
_cell.angle_beta   90.00
_cell.angle_gamma   90.00
#
_symmetry.space_group_name_H-M   'P 1'
#
loop_
_entity.id
_entity.type
_entity.pdbx_description
1 polymer ?
#
loop_
_entity_poly.entity_id
_entity_poly.type
_entity_poly.pdbx_seq_one_letter_code
_entity_poly.pdbx_strand_id
1 'polypeptide(L)'
;MDGIYQHFRAEEYAFIDKILGITMQVENEYTPQLTDFLDPRQRYITETVIGGYDEINVQFFGGVAHAERRRALIYPDYYTPTEADFEIALFHIRYPVKFTTLTHQKILGTLMSLGMKRDIFGDILNNDSEWQLLVESSMKDYLTLQLEKIGKVNVMLEETDLTNAVYAPVVWEEVGLTVSSMRLDVIISNAHHISRQKAKQLVTAGLVKVNWKTVENPDFECEEEDVLSARGYGRVKVLSTGGRTKKDKIRMEIGYLK
;
A
#
# COMPACT_ATOMS: atom_id res chain seq x y z
N MET A 1 -20.08 20.25 4.95
CA MET A 1 -19.36 19.43 3.94
C MET A 1 -18.20 20.18 3.29
N ASP A 2 -18.31 21.47 2.93
CA ASP A 2 -17.23 22.21 2.22
C ASP A 2 -15.87 22.33 2.95
N GLY A 3 -15.84 22.14 4.27
CA GLY A 3 -14.61 22.19 5.05
C GLY A 3 -13.68 20.98 4.82
N ILE A 4 -14.23 19.80 4.49
CA ILE A 4 -13.41 18.59 4.42
C ILE A 4 -12.43 18.66 3.25
N TYR A 5 -12.89 19.10 2.07
CA TYR A 5 -12.07 19.21 0.87
C TYR A 5 -10.88 20.16 1.04
N GLN A 6 -10.96 21.16 1.93
CA GLN A 6 -9.88 22.13 2.16
C GLN A 6 -8.62 21.49 2.75
N HIS A 7 -8.75 20.30 3.37
CA HIS A 7 -7.64 19.54 3.94
C HIS A 7 -7.02 18.54 2.95
N PHE A 8 -7.59 18.41 1.75
CA PHE A 8 -7.20 17.42 0.76
C PHE A 8 -6.87 18.06 -0.58
N ARG A 9 -6.10 17.35 -1.42
CA ARG A 9 -5.81 17.82 -2.78
C ARG A 9 -6.88 17.36 -3.76
N ALA A 10 -6.98 18.05 -4.90
CA ALA A 10 -7.99 17.79 -5.93
C ALA A 10 -7.98 16.34 -6.43
N GLU A 11 -6.81 15.70 -6.53
CA GLU A 11 -6.70 14.29 -6.92
C GLU A 11 -7.31 13.31 -5.92
N GLU A 12 -7.53 13.74 -4.67
CA GLU A 12 -8.13 12.94 -3.60
C GLU A 12 -9.65 13.06 -3.56
N TYR A 13 -10.22 14.06 -4.26
CA TYR A 13 -11.66 14.37 -4.18
C TYR A 13 -12.54 13.21 -4.65
N ALA A 14 -12.16 12.53 -5.73
CA ALA A 14 -12.90 11.37 -6.21
C ALA A 14 -12.98 10.24 -5.16
N PHE A 15 -11.95 10.09 -4.32
CA PHE A 15 -11.96 9.12 -3.24
C PHE A 15 -12.80 9.60 -2.06
N ILE A 16 -12.73 10.90 -1.72
CA ILE A 16 -13.61 11.52 -0.71
C ILE A 16 -15.08 11.32 -1.09
N ASP A 17 -15.43 11.62 -2.34
CA ASP A 17 -16.79 11.46 -2.87
C ASP A 17 -17.25 10.00 -2.77
N LYS A 18 -16.36 9.03 -3.05
CA LYS A 18 -16.64 7.59 -2.86
C LYS A 18 -16.98 7.29 -1.40
N ILE A 19 -16.18 7.77 -0.45
CA ILE A 19 -16.42 7.52 0.99
C ILE A 19 -17.68 8.22 1.47
N LEU A 20 -17.93 9.46 1.05
CA LEU A 20 -19.17 10.18 1.37
C LEU A 20 -20.40 9.41 0.84
N GLY A 21 -20.34 8.89 -0.38
CA GLY A 21 -21.40 8.06 -0.95
C GLY A 21 -21.67 6.80 -0.12
N ILE A 22 -20.62 6.09 0.29
CA ILE A 22 -20.76 4.92 1.17
C ILE A 22 -21.35 5.32 2.53
N THR A 23 -20.88 6.43 3.11
CA THR A 23 -21.35 6.93 4.41
C THR A 23 -22.83 7.27 4.36
N MET A 24 -23.27 7.95 3.31
CA MET A 24 -24.69 8.23 3.07
C MET A 24 -25.51 6.95 2.89
N GLN A 25 -24.96 5.92 2.27
CA GLN A 25 -25.66 4.64 2.17
C GLN A 25 -25.83 3.99 3.54
N VAL A 26 -24.79 3.98 4.37
CA VAL A 26 -24.86 3.48 5.76
C VAL A 26 -25.88 4.28 6.57
N GLU A 27 -25.92 5.60 6.43
CA GLU A 27 -26.86 6.48 7.11
C GLU A 27 -28.32 6.21 6.70
N ASN A 28 -28.57 6.07 5.39
CA ASN A 28 -29.93 5.91 4.84
C ASN A 28 -30.47 4.49 5.02
N GLU A 29 -29.63 3.48 4.83
CA GLU A 29 -30.03 2.07 4.88
C GLU A 29 -29.85 1.48 6.28
N TYR A 30 -29.08 2.15 7.14
CA TYR A 30 -28.73 1.70 8.48
C TYR A 30 -28.12 0.29 8.47
N THR A 31 -27.25 0.02 7.49
CA THR A 31 -26.53 -1.26 7.33
C THR A 31 -25.03 -1.03 7.09
N PRO A 32 -24.14 -1.94 7.55
CA PRO A 32 -22.70 -1.85 7.30
C PRO A 32 -22.35 -1.90 5.81
N GLN A 33 -21.33 -1.15 5.41
CA GLN A 33 -20.77 -1.16 4.07
C GLN A 33 -19.27 -1.39 4.12
N LEU A 34 -18.79 -2.28 3.25
CA LEU A 34 -17.40 -2.71 3.20
C LEU A 34 -16.70 -2.14 1.96
N THR A 35 -15.53 -1.53 2.14
CA THR A 35 -14.73 -1.03 1.03
C THR A 35 -13.84 -2.11 0.41
N ASP A 36 -13.30 -1.84 -0.77
CA ASP A 36 -12.09 -2.51 -1.28
C ASP A 36 -10.90 -2.28 -0.32
N PHE A 37 -9.73 -2.89 -0.57
CA PHE A 37 -8.52 -2.57 0.19
C PHE A 37 -8.05 -1.15 -0.05
N LEU A 38 -7.95 -0.41 1.04
CA LEU A 38 -7.45 0.95 1.10
C LEU A 38 -5.96 0.96 1.44
N ASP A 39 -5.21 1.84 0.79
CA ASP A 39 -3.86 2.20 1.25
C ASP A 39 -3.92 3.10 2.51
N PRO A 40 -2.79 3.29 3.22
CA PRO A 40 -2.76 4.12 4.42
C PRO A 40 -3.26 5.56 4.23
N ARG A 41 -3.06 6.17 3.05
CA ARG A 41 -3.55 7.53 2.79
C ARG A 41 -5.06 7.53 2.62
N GLN A 42 -5.60 6.55 1.91
CA GLN A 42 -7.04 6.33 1.78
C GLN A 42 -7.68 6.05 3.15
N ARG A 43 -7.06 5.25 4.02
CA ARG A 43 -7.56 5.01 5.39
C ARG A 43 -7.66 6.29 6.20
N TYR A 44 -6.63 7.12 6.18
CA TYR A 44 -6.66 8.43 6.84
C TYR A 44 -7.81 9.32 6.31
N ILE A 45 -8.01 9.35 4.99
CA ILE A 45 -9.12 10.10 4.39
C ILE A 45 -10.45 9.55 4.90
N THR A 46 -10.63 8.24 4.91
CA THR A 46 -11.84 7.58 5.42
C THR A 46 -12.09 7.92 6.89
N GLU A 47 -11.08 7.81 7.76
CA GLU A 47 -11.18 8.19 9.19
C GLU A 47 -11.58 9.65 9.35
N THR A 48 -11.01 10.55 8.54
CA THR A 48 -11.32 11.99 8.59
C THR A 48 -12.76 12.27 8.16
N VAL A 49 -13.26 11.57 7.12
CA VAL A 49 -14.64 11.71 6.65
C VAL A 49 -15.62 11.21 7.70
N ILE A 50 -15.39 10.01 8.22
CA ILE A 50 -16.29 9.38 9.19
C ILE A 50 -16.26 10.08 10.54
N GLY A 51 -15.13 10.63 10.96
CA GLY A 51 -15.03 11.42 12.20
C GLY A 51 -15.89 12.70 12.23
N GLY A 52 -16.53 13.07 11.12
CA GLY A 52 -17.54 14.13 11.06
C GLY A 52 -18.98 13.67 11.30
N TYR A 53 -19.21 12.38 11.55
CA TYR A 53 -20.53 11.76 11.78
C TYR A 53 -20.58 11.16 13.18
N ASP A 54 -21.64 11.44 13.94
CA ASP A 54 -21.74 11.01 15.34
C ASP A 54 -22.17 9.53 15.50
N GLU A 55 -23.02 9.02 14.59
CA GLU A 55 -23.64 7.67 14.70
C GLU A 55 -23.05 6.64 13.72
N ILE A 56 -21.96 7.01 13.03
CA ILE A 56 -21.30 6.18 12.03
C ILE A 56 -19.86 5.95 12.45
N ASN A 57 -19.48 4.69 12.51
CA ASN A 57 -18.14 4.26 12.87
C ASN A 57 -17.43 3.65 11.67
N VAL A 58 -16.11 3.54 11.78
CA VAL A 58 -15.27 2.80 10.84
C VAL A 58 -14.29 1.91 11.58
N GLN A 59 -14.14 0.67 11.10
CA GLN A 59 -13.12 -0.25 11.56
C GLN A 59 -12.30 -0.76 10.36
N PHE A 60 -11.01 -1.00 10.57
CA PHE A 60 -10.11 -1.45 9.52
C PHE A 60 -9.50 -2.80 9.85
N PHE A 61 -9.55 -3.72 8.89
CA PHE A 61 -8.86 -5.00 8.98
C PHE A 61 -8.30 -5.40 7.62
N GLY A 62 -7.09 -5.94 7.63
CA GLY A 62 -6.38 -6.37 6.42
C GLY A 62 -6.10 -7.87 6.38
N GLY A 63 -6.69 -8.65 7.29
CA GLY A 63 -6.45 -10.08 7.44
C GLY A 63 -5.34 -10.43 8.43
N VAL A 64 -4.41 -9.50 8.68
CA VAL A 64 -3.38 -9.62 9.72
C VAL A 64 -3.24 -8.32 10.51
N ALA A 65 -2.77 -8.41 11.76
CA ALA A 65 -2.68 -7.27 12.68
C ALA A 65 -1.85 -6.09 12.14
N HIS A 66 -0.78 -6.37 11.39
CA HIS A 66 0.15 -5.36 10.86
C HIS A 66 -0.06 -5.03 9.39
N ALA A 67 -1.21 -5.38 8.81
CA ALA A 67 -1.46 -5.10 7.40
C ALA A 67 -1.39 -3.60 7.10
N GLU A 68 -0.63 -3.23 6.07
CA GLU A 68 -0.55 -1.87 5.53
C GLU A 68 -1.86 -1.52 4.81
N ARG A 69 -2.28 -2.42 3.91
CA ARG A 69 -3.56 -2.32 3.21
C ARG A 69 -4.66 -2.99 4.00
N ARG A 70 -5.76 -2.27 4.21
CA ARG A 70 -6.91 -2.79 4.97
C ARG A 70 -8.19 -2.43 4.27
N ARG A 71 -9.21 -3.27 4.42
CA ARG A 71 -10.58 -2.92 4.06
C ARG A 71 -11.18 -2.13 5.22
N ALA A 72 -12.04 -1.18 4.91
CA ALA A 72 -12.79 -0.40 5.89
C ALA A 72 -14.22 -0.91 5.93
N LEU A 73 -14.68 -1.29 7.11
CA LEU A 73 -16.10 -1.52 7.36
C LEU A 73 -16.65 -0.25 8.00
N ILE A 74 -17.60 0.39 7.33
CA ILE A 74 -18.28 1.61 7.78
C ILE A 74 -19.67 1.19 8.23
N TYR A 75 -20.05 1.48 9.48
CA TYR A 75 -21.22 0.86 10.10
C TYR A 75 -21.89 1.76 11.15
N PRO A 76 -23.21 1.60 11.41
CA PRO A 76 -23.89 2.35 12.46
C PRO A 76 -23.59 1.82 13.86
N ASP A 77 -23.79 2.62 14.90
CA ASP A 77 -23.47 2.32 16.32
C ASP A 77 -23.99 0.97 16.85
N TYR A 78 -25.11 0.46 16.34
CA TYR A 78 -25.68 -0.80 16.83
C TYR A 78 -24.85 -2.03 16.41
N TYR A 79 -24.02 -1.90 15.39
CA TYR A 79 -23.31 -3.02 14.78
C TYR A 79 -21.94 -3.21 15.42
N THR A 80 -21.57 -4.46 15.70
CA THR A 80 -20.24 -4.81 16.24
C THR A 80 -19.51 -5.68 15.22
N PRO A 81 -18.48 -5.14 14.54
CA PRO A 81 -17.75 -5.89 13.53
C PRO A 81 -16.97 -7.08 14.10
N THR A 82 -16.91 -8.14 13.30
CA THR A 82 -16.05 -9.31 13.47
C THR A 82 -15.04 -9.37 12.32
N GLU A 83 -13.99 -10.19 12.45
CA GLU A 83 -13.00 -10.35 11.38
C GLU A 83 -13.60 -10.92 10.08
N ALA A 84 -14.67 -11.71 10.18
CA ALA A 84 -15.35 -12.30 9.04
C ALA A 84 -16.05 -11.24 8.16
N ASP A 85 -16.52 -10.14 8.76
CA ASP A 85 -17.24 -9.06 8.06
C ASP A 85 -16.35 -8.28 7.08
N PHE A 86 -15.03 -8.48 7.16
CA PHE A 86 -14.09 -7.89 6.20
C PHE A 86 -13.89 -8.76 4.95
N GLU A 87 -14.42 -9.98 4.94
CA GLU A 87 -14.44 -10.86 3.78
C GLU A 87 -13.07 -10.98 3.10
N ILE A 88 -12.02 -11.31 3.86
CA ILE A 88 -10.64 -11.45 3.34
C ILE A 88 -10.27 -12.92 3.23
N ALA A 89 -9.76 -13.31 2.06
CA ALA A 89 -9.15 -14.60 1.82
C ALA A 89 -7.63 -14.52 2.01
N LEU A 90 -7.05 -15.61 2.51
CA LEU A 90 -5.62 -15.83 2.48
C LEU A 90 -5.31 -17.01 1.56
N PHE A 91 -4.44 -16.78 0.59
CA PHE A 91 -3.88 -17.83 -0.25
C PHE A 91 -2.43 -18.06 0.08
N HIS A 92 -2.05 -19.34 0.18
CA HIS A 92 -0.66 -19.77 0.10
C HIS A 92 -0.28 -20.06 -1.36
N ILE A 93 0.84 -19.48 -1.81
CA ILE A 93 1.33 -19.64 -3.18
C ILE A 93 2.28 -20.84 -3.22
N ARG A 94 1.81 -21.97 -3.74
CA ARG A 94 2.63 -23.16 -3.97
C ARG A 94 3.43 -23.03 -5.26
N TYR A 95 4.74 -23.26 -5.17
CA TYR A 95 5.64 -23.22 -6.31
C TYR A 95 6.87 -24.10 -6.04
N PRO A 96 7.68 -24.46 -7.06
CA PRO A 96 8.84 -25.32 -6.89
C PRO A 96 10.03 -24.58 -6.21
N VAL A 97 9.90 -24.29 -4.91
CA VAL A 97 10.84 -23.51 -4.08
C VAL A 97 12.32 -23.92 -4.25
N LYS A 98 12.59 -25.23 -4.41
CA LYS A 98 13.96 -25.75 -4.57
C LYS A 98 14.67 -25.29 -5.84
N PHE A 99 13.92 -24.84 -6.85
CA PHE A 99 14.44 -24.56 -8.19
C PHE A 99 14.29 -23.10 -8.61
N THR A 100 13.55 -22.30 -7.84
CA THR A 100 13.27 -20.92 -8.19
C THR A 100 12.88 -20.09 -6.97
N THR A 101 13.00 -18.78 -7.09
CA THR A 101 12.55 -17.81 -6.09
C THR A 101 11.54 -16.86 -6.71
N LEU A 102 10.48 -16.61 -5.97
CA LEU A 102 9.55 -15.53 -6.27
C LEU A 102 10.04 -14.24 -5.62
N THR A 103 9.58 -13.13 -6.17
CA THR A 103 9.80 -11.81 -5.58
C THR A 103 8.48 -11.08 -5.52
N HIS A 104 8.32 -10.22 -4.52
CA HIS A 104 7.11 -9.41 -4.36
C HIS A 104 6.76 -8.66 -5.66
N GLN A 105 7.76 -8.09 -6.35
CA GLN A 105 7.56 -7.39 -7.62
C GLN A 105 6.98 -8.30 -8.72
N LYS A 106 7.44 -9.55 -8.83
CA LYS A 106 6.91 -10.49 -9.84
C LYS A 106 5.49 -10.89 -9.52
N ILE A 107 5.20 -11.20 -8.26
CA ILE A 107 3.85 -11.56 -7.80
C ILE A 107 2.89 -10.42 -8.12
N LEU A 108 3.20 -9.21 -7.63
CA LEU A 108 2.36 -8.03 -7.87
C LEU A 108 2.22 -7.72 -9.36
N GLY A 109 3.32 -7.79 -10.13
CA GLY A 109 3.29 -7.56 -11.57
C GLY A 109 2.38 -8.52 -12.32
N THR A 110 2.42 -9.81 -11.95
CA THR A 110 1.52 -10.83 -12.51
C THR A 110 0.06 -10.56 -12.11
N LEU A 111 -0.23 -10.28 -10.84
CA LEU A 111 -1.59 -9.98 -10.39
C LEU A 111 -2.20 -8.80 -11.16
N MET A 112 -1.43 -7.74 -11.39
CA MET A 112 -1.88 -6.59 -12.19
C MET A 112 -2.08 -6.95 -13.67
N SER A 113 -1.31 -7.90 -14.22
CA SER A 113 -1.44 -8.33 -15.62
C SER A 113 -2.72 -9.12 -15.91
N LEU A 114 -3.37 -9.67 -14.88
CA LEU A 114 -4.68 -10.33 -14.99
C LEU A 114 -5.84 -9.34 -15.17
N GLY A 115 -5.57 -8.03 -15.24
CA GLY A 115 -6.60 -7.00 -15.40
C GLY A 115 -7.33 -6.65 -14.11
N MET A 116 -6.91 -7.21 -12.98
CA MET A 116 -7.45 -6.87 -11.66
C MET A 116 -6.93 -5.52 -11.19
N LYS A 117 -7.79 -4.79 -10.47
CA LYS A 117 -7.42 -3.54 -9.83
C LYS A 117 -6.60 -3.79 -8.56
N ARG A 118 -5.74 -2.83 -8.19
CA ARG A 118 -4.85 -2.98 -7.01
C ARG A 118 -5.62 -3.01 -5.69
N ASP A 119 -6.77 -2.37 -5.64
CA ASP A 119 -7.66 -2.28 -4.47
C ASP A 119 -8.36 -3.60 -4.13
N ILE A 120 -8.33 -4.60 -5.02
CA ILE A 120 -8.81 -5.96 -4.72
C ILE A 120 -7.87 -6.73 -3.78
N PHE A 121 -6.57 -6.38 -3.76
CA PHE A 121 -5.57 -7.12 -3.01
C PHE A 121 -5.15 -6.40 -1.73
N GLY A 122 -4.94 -7.17 -0.69
CA GLY A 122 -4.27 -6.74 0.51
C GLY A 122 -2.75 -6.74 0.35
N ASP A 123 -2.08 -7.17 1.41
CA ASP A 123 -0.64 -7.33 1.44
C ASP A 123 -0.23 -8.69 0.87
N ILE A 124 0.97 -8.72 0.28
CA ILE A 124 1.65 -9.97 -0.08
C ILE A 124 2.60 -10.25 1.07
N LEU A 125 2.34 -11.34 1.79
CA LEU A 125 3.13 -11.74 2.94
C LEU A 125 4.24 -12.67 2.48
N ASN A 126 5.42 -12.54 3.07
CA ASN A 126 6.49 -13.50 2.85
C ASN A 126 7.25 -13.82 4.13
N ASN A 127 7.68 -15.07 4.23
CA ASN A 127 8.67 -15.51 5.20
C ASN A 127 9.63 -16.45 4.48
N ASP A 128 10.85 -15.99 4.24
CA ASP A 128 11.84 -16.65 3.38
C ASP A 128 11.28 -17.04 2.00
N SER A 129 10.98 -18.33 1.81
CA SER A 129 10.44 -18.89 0.58
C SER A 129 8.92 -19.10 0.59
N GLU A 130 8.26 -18.87 1.71
CA GLU A 130 6.81 -18.93 1.80
C GLU A 130 6.21 -17.60 1.36
N TRP A 131 5.26 -17.66 0.43
CA TRP A 131 4.55 -16.51 -0.08
C TRP A 131 3.06 -16.70 0.12
N GLN A 132 2.41 -15.69 0.66
CA GLN A 132 0.97 -15.65 0.81
C GLN A 132 0.39 -14.36 0.26
N LEU A 133 -0.87 -14.39 -0.13
CA LEU A 133 -1.60 -13.27 -0.71
C LEU A 133 -2.92 -13.08 0.01
N LEU A 134 -3.15 -11.87 0.50
CA LEU A 134 -4.45 -11.43 1.00
C LEU A 134 -5.26 -10.84 -0.14
N VAL A 135 -6.53 -11.23 -0.26
CA VAL A 135 -7.42 -10.76 -1.31
C VAL A 135 -8.86 -10.69 -0.84
N GLU A 136 -9.68 -9.87 -1.49
CA GLU A 136 -11.12 -9.89 -1.32
C GLU A 136 -11.70 -11.29 -1.61
N SER A 137 -12.58 -11.77 -0.73
CA SER A 137 -13.13 -13.12 -0.80
C SER A 137 -13.96 -13.38 -2.06
N SER A 138 -14.62 -12.35 -2.59
CA SER A 138 -15.39 -12.44 -3.84
C SER A 138 -14.51 -12.79 -5.06
N MET A 139 -13.20 -12.58 -4.96
CA MET A 139 -12.23 -12.78 -6.04
C MET A 139 -11.44 -14.10 -5.95
N LYS A 140 -11.74 -14.96 -4.97
CA LYS A 140 -11.06 -16.25 -4.73
C LYS A 140 -11.08 -17.18 -5.94
N ASP A 141 -12.27 -17.42 -6.50
CA ASP A 141 -12.48 -18.36 -7.60
C ASP A 141 -11.79 -17.88 -8.88
N TYR A 142 -11.94 -16.58 -9.17
CA TYR A 142 -11.29 -15.96 -10.31
C TYR A 142 -9.76 -16.07 -10.20
N LEU A 143 -9.19 -15.75 -9.04
CA LEU A 143 -7.75 -15.85 -8.82
C LEU A 143 -7.23 -17.28 -8.95
N THR A 144 -7.90 -18.23 -8.31
CA THR A 144 -7.52 -19.65 -8.36
C THR A 144 -7.52 -20.18 -9.78
N LEU A 145 -8.48 -19.73 -10.60
CA LEU A 145 -8.59 -20.13 -12.00
C LEU A 145 -7.55 -19.46 -12.91
N GLN A 146 -7.22 -18.19 -12.66
CA GLN A 146 -6.41 -17.39 -13.59
C GLN A 146 -4.92 -17.32 -13.23
N LEU A 147 -4.55 -17.45 -11.95
CA LEU A 147 -3.17 -17.33 -11.50
C LEU A 147 -2.44 -18.67 -11.55
N GLU A 148 -2.12 -19.13 -12.75
CA GLU A 148 -1.38 -20.39 -12.96
C GLU A 148 0.15 -20.18 -12.99
N LYS A 149 0.61 -18.96 -13.27
CA LYS A 149 2.04 -18.65 -13.42
C LYS A 149 2.40 -17.28 -12.88
N ILE A 150 3.55 -17.20 -12.22
CA ILE A 150 4.18 -15.94 -11.81
C ILE A 150 5.52 -15.80 -12.55
N GLY A 151 5.58 -14.85 -13.48
CA GLY A 151 6.67 -14.77 -14.46
C GLY A 151 6.74 -16.04 -15.32
N LYS A 152 7.76 -16.88 -15.11
CA LYS A 152 7.94 -18.17 -15.80
C LYS A 152 7.68 -19.38 -14.90
N VAL A 153 7.31 -19.14 -13.63
CA VAL A 153 7.16 -20.18 -12.61
C VAL A 153 5.69 -20.59 -12.54
N ASN A 154 5.42 -21.89 -12.68
CA ASN A 154 4.08 -22.42 -12.43
C ASN A 154 3.78 -22.33 -10.93
N VAL A 155 2.59 -21.85 -10.60
CA VAL A 155 2.12 -21.71 -9.23
C VAL A 155 0.74 -22.33 -9.07
N MET A 156 0.37 -22.64 -7.82
CA MET A 156 -0.98 -23.03 -7.44
C MET A 156 -1.35 -22.23 -6.19
N LEU A 157 -2.56 -21.67 -6.17
CA LEU A 157 -3.11 -21.01 -5.00
C LEU A 157 -3.85 -22.04 -4.15
N GLU A 158 -3.48 -22.12 -2.87
CA GLU A 158 -4.20 -22.92 -1.86
C GLU A 158 -4.79 -21.97 -0.83
N GLU A 159 -6.12 -21.95 -0.69
CA GLU A 159 -6.76 -21.18 0.36
C GLU A 159 -6.38 -21.74 1.74
N THR A 160 -6.12 -20.85 2.68
CA THR A 160 -5.81 -21.22 4.07
C THR A 160 -6.43 -20.23 5.05
N ASP A 161 -6.55 -20.65 6.32
CA ASP A 161 -7.09 -19.82 7.37
C ASP A 161 -6.18 -18.61 7.66
N LEU A 162 -6.77 -17.44 7.97
CA LEU A 162 -6.04 -16.23 8.36
C LEU A 162 -5.11 -16.48 9.56
N THR A 163 -5.42 -17.42 10.45
CA THR A 163 -4.54 -17.80 11.56
C THR A 163 -3.22 -18.43 11.10
N ASN A 164 -3.16 -18.93 9.87
CA ASN A 164 -1.95 -19.47 9.25
C ASN A 164 -1.15 -18.42 8.48
N ALA A 165 -1.53 -17.14 8.60
CA ALA A 165 -0.77 -16.06 8.00
C ALA A 165 0.68 -16.06 8.51
N VAL A 166 1.63 -16.07 7.58
CA VAL A 166 3.04 -15.95 7.94
C VAL A 166 3.29 -14.56 8.51
N TYR A 167 4.00 -14.51 9.63
CA TYR A 167 4.45 -13.24 10.18
C TYR A 167 5.57 -12.69 9.30
N ALA A 168 5.26 -11.65 8.55
CA ALA A 168 6.24 -10.86 7.81
C ALA A 168 6.56 -9.60 8.64
N PRO A 169 7.61 -9.60 9.50
CA PRO A 169 8.03 -8.36 10.11
C PRO A 169 8.42 -7.40 8.99
N VAL A 170 7.97 -6.15 9.09
CA VAL A 170 8.43 -5.08 8.20
C VAL A 170 9.88 -4.80 8.56
N VAL A 171 10.81 -5.52 7.93
CA VAL A 171 12.24 -5.30 8.09
C VAL A 171 12.68 -4.33 7.01
N TRP A 172 13.00 -3.11 7.44
CA TRP A 172 13.66 -2.15 6.57
C TRP A 172 15.14 -2.53 6.47
N GLU A 173 15.62 -2.78 5.26
CA GLU A 173 17.06 -2.91 5.03
C GLU A 173 17.67 -1.50 5.03
N GLU A 174 18.34 -1.16 6.12
CA GLU A 174 18.90 0.17 6.34
C GLU A 174 20.19 0.37 5.54
N VAL A 175 20.26 1.46 4.80
CA VAL A 175 21.40 1.85 3.98
C VAL A 175 21.72 3.33 4.23
N GLY A 176 22.98 3.58 4.57
CA GLY A 176 23.50 4.95 4.69
C GLY A 176 23.72 5.59 3.32
N LEU A 177 23.22 6.81 3.16
CA LEU A 177 23.28 7.61 1.94
C LEU A 177 23.84 9.01 2.23
N THR A 178 24.42 9.66 1.22
CA THR A 178 24.82 11.06 1.30
C THR A 178 24.27 11.84 0.11
N VAL A 179 23.35 12.76 0.38
CA VAL A 179 22.62 13.54 -0.63
C VAL A 179 22.97 15.02 -0.57
N SER A 180 22.75 15.74 -1.68
CA SER A 180 22.99 17.19 -1.74
C SER A 180 21.87 18.03 -1.12
N SER A 181 20.66 17.49 -1.00
CA SER A 181 19.46 18.14 -0.45
C SER A 181 18.39 17.08 -0.18
N MET A 182 17.32 17.42 0.55
CA MET A 182 16.19 16.50 0.81
C MET A 182 15.16 16.50 -0.33
N ARG A 183 15.54 16.99 -1.51
CA ARG A 183 14.66 16.99 -2.68
C ARG A 183 14.35 15.58 -3.14
N LEU A 184 13.08 15.32 -3.46
CA LEU A 184 12.57 14.04 -3.93
C LEU A 184 13.38 13.48 -5.10
N ASP A 185 13.71 14.32 -6.10
CA ASP A 185 14.49 13.89 -7.26
C ASP A 185 15.92 13.44 -6.91
N VAL A 186 16.52 14.05 -5.89
CA VAL A 186 17.84 13.70 -5.39
C VAL A 186 17.79 12.38 -4.63
N ILE A 187 16.83 12.22 -3.72
CA ILE A 187 16.71 11.00 -2.91
C ILE A 187 16.39 9.81 -3.82
N ILE A 188 15.39 9.90 -4.71
CA ILE A 188 15.03 8.83 -5.64
C ILE A 188 16.21 8.43 -6.55
N SER A 189 16.96 9.41 -7.06
CA SER A 189 18.13 9.15 -7.90
C SER A 189 19.20 8.33 -7.17
N ASN A 190 19.50 8.72 -5.93
CA ASN A 190 20.55 8.07 -5.14
C ASN A 190 20.10 6.71 -4.58
N ALA A 191 18.86 6.62 -4.08
CA ALA A 191 18.28 5.40 -3.52
C ALA A 191 18.10 4.30 -4.58
N HIS A 192 17.74 4.64 -5.82
CA HIS A 192 17.54 3.63 -6.87
C HIS A 192 18.70 3.54 -7.87
N HIS A 193 19.82 4.23 -7.59
CA HIS A 193 21.00 4.27 -8.45
C HIS A 193 20.69 4.62 -9.92
N ILE A 194 19.78 5.57 -10.13
CA ILE A 194 19.42 6.09 -11.46
C ILE A 194 19.91 7.51 -11.64
N SER A 195 20.00 7.97 -12.89
CA SER A 195 20.38 9.36 -13.17
C SER A 195 19.34 10.33 -12.59
N ARG A 196 19.81 11.52 -12.15
CA ARG A 196 18.93 12.58 -11.65
C ARG A 196 17.90 13.00 -12.69
N GLN A 197 18.26 13.00 -13.97
CA GLN A 197 17.34 13.28 -15.07
C GLN A 197 16.21 12.23 -15.14
N LYS A 198 16.55 10.94 -14.96
CA LYS A 198 15.55 9.87 -14.93
C LYS A 198 14.63 10.00 -13.72
N ALA A 199 15.18 10.29 -12.54
CA ALA A 199 14.38 10.53 -11.33
C ALA A 199 13.38 11.69 -11.54
N LYS A 200 13.84 12.84 -12.07
CA LYS A 200 12.96 13.97 -12.42
C LYS A 200 11.84 13.54 -13.37
N GLN A 201 12.15 12.81 -14.43
CA GLN A 201 11.15 12.31 -15.38
C GLN A 201 10.08 11.42 -14.71
N LEU A 202 10.48 10.55 -13.78
CA LEU A 202 9.53 9.71 -13.04
C LEU A 202 8.60 10.57 -12.18
N VAL A 203 9.15 11.56 -11.47
CA VAL A 203 8.35 12.48 -10.63
C VAL A 203 7.37 13.25 -11.51
N THR A 204 7.85 13.95 -12.53
CA THR A 204 6.99 14.79 -13.40
C THR A 204 5.95 13.98 -14.18
N ALA A 205 6.19 12.69 -14.43
CA ALA A 205 5.22 11.80 -15.06
C ALA A 205 4.17 11.22 -14.08
N GLY A 206 4.13 11.66 -12.82
CA GLY A 206 3.21 11.16 -11.80
C GLY A 206 3.50 9.71 -11.38
N LEU A 207 4.73 9.23 -11.58
CA LEU A 207 5.16 7.85 -11.30
C LEU A 207 5.85 7.70 -9.94
N VAL A 208 5.94 8.78 -9.18
CA VAL A 208 6.48 8.80 -7.82
C VAL A 208 5.41 9.24 -6.84
N LYS A 209 5.36 8.54 -5.71
CA LYS A 209 4.49 8.86 -4.59
C LYS A 209 5.31 9.14 -3.33
N VAL A 210 4.88 10.09 -2.53
CA VAL A 210 5.35 10.33 -1.16
C VAL A 210 4.16 10.09 -0.23
N ASN A 211 4.30 9.18 0.73
CA ASN A 211 3.22 8.78 1.64
C ASN A 211 1.93 8.44 0.87
N TRP A 212 2.07 7.53 -0.11
CA TRP A 212 1.01 7.05 -1.03
C TRP A 212 0.39 8.13 -1.95
N LYS A 213 0.81 9.38 -1.83
CA LYS A 213 0.33 10.52 -2.59
C LYS A 213 1.22 10.80 -3.80
N THR A 214 0.61 10.94 -4.99
CA THR A 214 1.37 11.30 -6.19
C THR A 214 2.01 12.67 -6.04
N VAL A 215 3.29 12.78 -6.40
CA VAL A 215 4.03 14.04 -6.41
C VAL A 215 4.61 14.23 -7.81
N GLU A 216 4.30 15.39 -8.41
CA GLU A 216 4.77 15.76 -9.76
C GLU A 216 5.86 16.82 -9.74
N ASN A 217 6.13 17.40 -8.56
CA ASN A 217 7.19 18.38 -8.35
C ASN A 217 8.50 17.67 -7.94
N PRO A 218 9.55 17.64 -8.79
CA PRO A 218 10.84 17.06 -8.43
C PRO A 218 11.55 17.77 -7.27
N ASP A 219 11.17 19.02 -7.02
CA ASP A 219 11.73 19.89 -5.99
C ASP A 219 10.99 19.75 -4.65
N PHE A 220 10.04 18.82 -4.54
CA PHE A 220 9.39 18.47 -3.27
C PHE A 220 10.45 18.11 -2.23
N GLU A 221 10.42 18.78 -1.08
CA GLU A 221 11.35 18.51 0.02
C GLU A 221 10.78 17.39 0.89
N CYS A 222 11.50 16.27 0.97
CA CYS A 222 11.14 15.13 1.80
C CYS A 222 11.55 15.36 3.25
N GLU A 223 10.83 14.72 4.16
CA GLU A 223 11.08 14.75 5.59
C GLU A 223 11.53 13.36 6.09
N GLU A 224 11.98 13.31 7.34
CA GLU A 224 12.16 12.02 8.02
C GLU A 224 10.82 11.29 8.09
N GLU A 225 10.89 9.96 8.11
CA GLU A 225 9.75 9.04 8.10
C GLU A 225 8.94 9.00 6.79
N ASP A 226 9.22 9.85 5.81
CA ASP A 226 8.57 9.81 4.50
C ASP A 226 8.80 8.48 3.77
N VAL A 227 7.72 7.89 3.25
CA VAL A 227 7.76 6.71 2.39
C VAL A 227 7.67 7.12 0.93
N LEU A 228 8.74 6.90 0.18
CA LEU A 228 8.89 7.24 -1.22
C LEU A 228 8.69 5.99 -2.08
N SER A 229 7.76 6.03 -3.03
CA SER A 229 7.48 4.92 -3.94
C SER A 229 7.69 5.34 -5.39
N ALA A 230 8.64 4.72 -6.08
CA ALA A 230 8.87 4.94 -7.51
C ALA A 230 8.43 3.73 -8.34
N ARG A 231 7.54 3.95 -9.31
CA ARG A 231 7.00 2.87 -10.16
C ARG A 231 8.14 2.15 -10.89
N GLY A 232 8.20 0.83 -10.71
CA GLY A 232 9.23 -0.03 -11.31
C GLY A 232 10.54 -0.13 -10.52
N TYR A 233 10.71 0.67 -9.47
CA TYR A 233 11.92 0.70 -8.64
C TYR A 233 11.68 0.29 -7.17
N GLY A 234 10.43 0.39 -6.69
CA GLY A 234 10.06 -0.05 -5.35
C GLY A 234 9.82 1.09 -4.38
N ARG A 235 9.88 0.78 -3.08
CA ARG A 235 9.64 1.72 -1.98
C ARG A 235 10.89 1.89 -1.13
N VAL A 236 11.14 3.11 -0.71
CA VAL A 236 12.16 3.46 0.27
C VAL A 236 11.58 4.38 1.32
N LYS A 237 11.99 4.23 2.57
CA LYS A 237 11.62 5.12 3.66
C LYS A 237 12.83 5.97 4.06
N VAL A 238 12.64 7.26 4.28
CA VAL A 238 13.65 8.10 4.93
C VAL A 238 13.60 7.78 6.43
N LEU A 239 14.63 7.17 6.98
CA LEU A 239 14.63 6.74 8.40
C LEU A 239 15.14 7.86 9.30
N SER A 240 16.28 8.43 8.95
CA SER A 240 16.91 9.48 9.75
C SER A 240 17.76 10.38 8.88
N THR A 241 17.87 11.64 9.27
CA THR A 241 18.87 12.56 8.74
C THR A 241 19.93 12.82 9.81
N GLY A 242 21.18 12.68 9.41
CA GLY A 242 22.34 12.93 10.24
C GLY A 242 22.96 14.29 9.96
N GLY A 243 24.17 14.47 10.50
CA GLY A 243 24.96 15.68 10.28
C GLY A 243 25.43 15.85 8.83
N ARG A 244 25.93 17.05 8.54
CA ARG A 244 26.49 17.39 7.23
C ARG A 244 27.95 16.96 7.10
N THR A 245 28.35 16.58 5.90
CA THR A 245 29.75 16.30 5.54
C THR A 245 30.54 17.60 5.42
N LYS A 246 31.89 17.51 5.37
CA LYS A 246 32.78 18.66 5.07
C LYS A 246 32.48 19.36 3.74
N LYS A 247 31.78 18.70 2.81
CA LYS A 247 31.35 19.26 1.51
C LYS A 247 29.88 19.68 1.51
N ASP A 248 29.31 19.93 2.69
CA ASP A 248 27.93 20.37 2.92
C ASP A 248 26.83 19.43 2.40
N LYS A 249 27.17 18.16 2.15
CA LYS A 249 26.17 17.12 1.85
C LYS A 249 25.52 16.57 3.12
N ILE A 250 24.25 16.24 3.05
CA ILE A 250 23.45 15.65 4.14
C ILE A 250 23.75 14.14 4.20
N ARG A 251 24.10 13.63 5.39
CA ARG A 251 24.12 12.18 5.65
C ARG A 251 22.73 11.76 6.06
N MET A 252 22.24 10.64 5.56
CA MET A 252 20.92 10.12 5.92
C MET A 252 20.92 8.60 5.89
N GLU A 253 19.96 7.99 6.56
CA GLU A 253 19.66 6.57 6.47
C GLU A 253 18.33 6.40 5.74
N ILE A 254 18.31 5.46 4.81
CA ILE A 254 17.09 5.04 4.12
C ILE A 254 16.86 3.55 4.37
N GLY A 255 15.60 3.15 4.44
CA GLY A 255 15.19 1.76 4.52
C GLY A 255 14.62 1.30 3.19
N TYR A 256 15.04 0.14 2.67
CA TYR A 256 14.32 -0.56 1.61
C TYR A 256 13.31 -1.52 2.23
N LEU A 257 12.07 -1.50 1.73
CA LEU A 257 11.09 -2.50 2.12
C LEU A 257 11.44 -3.80 1.40
N LYS A 258 11.78 -4.85 2.16
CA LYS A 258 12.01 -6.19 1.63
C LYS A 258 10.71 -6.93 1.35
#